data_AF-A6LXV1-F1
#
_entry.id   AF-A6LXV1-F1
#
_cell.length_a   1.000
_cell.length_b   1.000
_cell.length_c   1.000
_cell.angle_alpha   90.00
_cell.angle_beta   90.00
_cell.angle_gamma   90.00
#
_symmetry.space_group_name_H-M   'P 1'
#
loop_
_entity.id
_entity.type
_entity.pdbx_description
1 polymer ?
#
loop_
_entity_poly.entity_id
_entity_poly.type
_entity_poly.pdbx_seq_one_letter_code
_entity_poly.pdbx_strand_id
1 'polypeptide(L)'
;MKKSTIVFFIFLLLSFTNLAQNTSAAPINLSQGIYNVRDINLPIGSPVTARINDPNGRVIIFVIDNNQYMRELTRLDSQSNEQTLKPFNYGYSVIIFGNTPVTFS
;
A
#
# COMPACT_ATOMS: atom_id res chain seq x y z
N MET A 1 -17.15 -0.78 49.81
CA MET A 1 -17.81 -0.33 48.56
C MET A 1 -16.97 0.71 47.80
N LYS A 2 -16.57 1.85 48.40
CA LYS A 2 -15.82 2.92 47.69
C LYS A 2 -14.49 2.51 47.03
N LYS A 3 -13.70 1.62 47.66
CA LYS A 3 -12.37 1.22 47.14
C LYS A 3 -12.43 0.27 45.93
N SER A 4 -13.42 -0.64 45.89
CA SER A 4 -13.58 -1.61 44.79
C SER A 4 -14.02 -0.91 43.50
N THR A 5 -14.91 0.08 43.62
CA THR A 5 -15.36 0.89 42.48
C THR A 5 -14.22 1.64 41.80
N ILE A 6 -13.26 2.17 42.57
CA ILE A 6 -12.10 2.89 42.03
C ILE A 6 -11.19 1.94 41.24
N VAL A 7 -10.91 0.75 41.76
CA VAL A 7 -10.08 -0.25 41.08
C VAL A 7 -10.74 -0.72 39.77
N PHE A 8 -12.05 -0.93 39.79
CA PHE A 8 -12.82 -1.27 38.58
C PHE A 8 -12.72 -0.18 37.52
N PHE A 9 -12.85 1.10 37.91
CA PHE A 9 -12.73 2.21 36.97
C PHE A 9 -11.32 2.36 36.39
N ILE A 10 -10.28 2.14 37.18
CA ILE A 10 -8.89 2.15 36.69
C ILE A 10 -8.68 1.06 35.64
N PHE A 11 -9.16 -0.16 35.94
CA PHE A 11 -9.07 -1.29 35.01
C PHE A 11 -9.85 -1.05 33.72
N LEU A 12 -11.05 -0.47 33.84
CA LEU A 12 -11.87 -0.07 32.70
C LEU A 12 -11.14 0.96 31.83
N LEU A 13 -10.52 1.97 32.43
CA LEU A 13 -9.79 3.02 31.70
C LEU A 13 -8.57 2.46 30.94
N LEU A 14 -7.84 1.53 31.54
CA LEU A 14 -6.70 0.83 30.92
C LEU A 14 -7.14 -0.09 29.76
N SER A 15 -8.40 -0.52 29.73
CA SER A 15 -8.93 -1.36 28.65
C SER A 15 -9.07 -0.59 27.33
N PHE A 16 -9.23 0.74 27.39
CA PHE A 16 -9.45 1.59 26.22
C PHE A 16 -8.17 2.16 25.61
N THR A 17 -7.00 2.02 26.26
CA THR A 17 -5.74 2.62 25.76
C THR A 17 -5.13 1.88 24.56
N ASN A 18 -5.65 0.70 24.21
CA ASN A 18 -5.12 -0.13 23.12
C ASN A 18 -5.93 -0.06 21.80
N LEU A 19 -6.81 0.93 21.62
CA LEU A 19 -7.38 1.20 20.30
C LEU A 19 -6.36 1.95 19.43
N ALA A 20 -5.27 1.27 19.07
CA ALA A 20 -4.48 1.69 17.91
C ALA A 20 -5.38 1.50 16.67
N GLN A 21 -5.90 2.61 16.14
CA GLN A 21 -6.55 2.56 14.84
C GLN A 21 -5.47 2.32 13.79
N ASN A 22 -5.40 1.09 13.28
CA ASN A 22 -4.66 0.79 12.06
C ASN A 22 -5.35 1.54 10.91
N THR A 23 -4.92 2.78 10.64
CA THR A 23 -5.37 3.53 9.48
C THR A 23 -4.80 2.84 8.24
N SER A 24 -5.55 1.90 7.68
CA SER A 24 -5.21 1.32 6.38
C SER A 24 -5.53 2.38 5.33
N ALA A 25 -4.52 2.81 4.58
CA ALA A 25 -4.73 3.73 3.46
C ALA A 25 -5.71 3.08 2.46
N ALA A 26 -6.63 3.89 1.92
CA ALA A 26 -7.55 3.39 0.91
C ALA A 26 -6.76 2.87 -0.30
N PRO A 27 -7.15 1.72 -0.90
CA PRO A 27 -6.45 1.19 -2.06
C PRO A 27 -6.47 2.17 -3.23
N ILE A 28 -5.33 2.33 -3.91
CA ILE A 28 -5.16 3.25 -5.03
C ILE A 28 -5.21 2.46 -6.33
N ASN A 29 -6.17 2.78 -7.21
CA ASN A 29 -6.32 2.11 -8.50
C ASN A 29 -5.75 2.97 -9.61
N LEU A 30 -4.78 2.44 -10.35
CA LEU A 30 -4.10 3.14 -11.43
C LEU A 30 -4.20 2.33 -12.73
N SER A 31 -4.52 3.02 -13.81
CA SER A 31 -4.51 2.45 -15.16
C SER A 31 -3.10 2.46 -15.76
N GLN A 32 -2.98 2.08 -17.04
CA GLN A 32 -1.73 2.26 -17.77
C GLN A 32 -1.32 3.74 -17.81
N GLY A 33 -0.05 4.02 -17.53
CA GLY A 33 0.47 5.39 -17.49
C GLY A 33 1.81 5.50 -16.75
N ILE A 34 2.28 6.75 -16.64
CA ILE A 34 3.47 7.13 -15.88
C ILE A 34 3.00 8.01 -14.73
N TYR A 35 3.34 7.63 -13.50
CA TYR A 35 2.87 8.31 -12.29
C TYR A 35 4.06 8.64 -11.39
N ASN A 36 4.13 9.87 -10.87
CA ASN A 36 5.03 10.16 -9.76
C ASN A 36 4.38 9.68 -8.46
N VAL A 37 5.12 8.95 -7.64
CA VAL A 37 4.66 8.42 -6.34
C VAL A 37 4.04 9.51 -5.46
N ARG A 38 4.63 10.72 -5.47
CA ARG A 38 4.12 11.90 -4.74
C ARG A 38 2.73 12.32 -5.20
N ASP A 39 2.50 12.38 -6.52
CA ASP A 39 1.28 12.99 -7.09
C ASP A 39 0.04 12.10 -6.87
N ILE A 40 0.27 10.78 -6.83
CA ILE A 40 -0.77 9.77 -6.58
C ILE A 40 -0.87 9.36 -5.11
N ASN A 41 -0.11 9.99 -4.21
CA ASN A 41 -0.11 9.70 -2.78
C ASN A 41 0.12 8.22 -2.44
N LEU A 42 0.99 7.53 -3.17
CA LEU A 42 1.38 6.16 -2.82
C LEU A 42 2.15 6.15 -1.48
N PRO A 43 2.01 5.10 -0.65
CA PRO A 43 2.76 4.98 0.59
C PRO A 43 4.28 5.01 0.35
N ILE A 44 4.99 5.75 1.19
CA ILE A 44 6.44 5.94 1.12
C ILE A 44 7.09 5.28 2.33
N GLY A 45 8.25 4.67 2.13
CA GLY A 45 9.03 4.08 3.23
C GLY A 45 8.52 2.74 3.76
N SER A 46 7.34 2.28 3.34
CA SER A 46 6.83 0.92 3.58
C SER A 46 6.68 0.15 2.28
N PRO A 47 6.81 -1.20 2.29
CA PRO A 47 6.45 -2.03 1.15
C PRO A 47 5.00 -1.78 0.74
N VAL A 48 4.71 -1.90 -0.57
CA VAL A 48 3.37 -1.69 -1.12
C VAL A 48 3.00 -2.91 -1.95
N THR A 49 1.79 -3.43 -1.76
CA THR A 49 1.30 -4.56 -2.54
C THR A 49 0.62 -4.05 -3.80
N ALA A 50 1.07 -4.53 -4.95
CA ALA A 50 0.42 -4.30 -6.24
C ALA A 50 -0.35 -5.56 -6.64
N ARG A 51 -1.63 -5.41 -6.98
CA ARG A 51 -2.48 -6.51 -7.45
C ARG A 51 -3.33 -6.14 -8.66
N ILE A 52 -3.70 -7.15 -9.44
CA ILE A 52 -4.71 -7.06 -10.50
C ILE A 52 -5.88 -7.99 -10.18
N ASN A 53 -7.10 -7.56 -10.49
CA ASN A 53 -8.32 -8.32 -10.23
C ASN A 53 -8.96 -8.91 -11.52
N ASP A 54 -8.25 -8.83 -12.65
CA ASP A 54 -8.70 -9.38 -13.93
C ASP A 54 -8.00 -10.72 -14.23
N PRO A 55 -8.72 -11.84 -14.36
CA PRO A 55 -8.16 -13.14 -14.72
C PRO A 55 -7.43 -13.16 -16.08
N ASN A 56 -7.76 -12.24 -16.99
CA ASN A 56 -7.09 -12.08 -18.29
C ASN A 56 -6.14 -10.86 -18.32
N GLY A 57 -5.96 -10.24 -17.16
CA GLY A 57 -5.12 -9.07 -16.96
C GLY A 57 -3.65 -9.42 -17.11
N ARG A 58 -2.90 -8.53 -17.77
CA ARG A 58 -1.45 -8.61 -17.91
C ARG A 58 -0.88 -7.21 -17.76
N VAL A 59 -0.02 -7.03 -16.78
CA VAL A 59 0.60 -5.74 -16.47
C VAL A 59 2.09 -5.93 -16.19
N ILE A 60 2.89 -4.99 -16.67
CA ILE A 60 4.28 -4.80 -16.27
C ILE A 60 4.36 -3.47 -15.52
N ILE A 61 4.93 -3.51 -14.33
CA ILE A 61 5.15 -2.36 -13.46
C ILE A 61 6.66 -2.11 -13.42
N PHE A 62 7.06 -0.89 -13.73
CA PHE A 62 8.44 -0.42 -13.56
C PHE A 62 8.48 0.62 -12.45
N VAL A 63 9.49 0.52 -11.59
CA VAL A 63 9.77 1.53 -10.56
C VAL A 63 11.09 2.19 -10.92
N ILE A 64 11.04 3.49 -11.20
CA ILE A 64 12.19 4.31 -11.60
C ILE A 64 12.52 5.27 -10.44
N ASP A 65 13.79 5.36 -10.04
CA ASP A 65 14.22 6.31 -9.02
C ASP A 65 14.51 7.71 -9.58
N ASN A 66 14.81 8.64 -8.67
CA ASN A 66 15.11 10.04 -9.00
C ASN A 66 16.33 10.21 -9.92
N ASN A 67 17.22 9.22 -9.95
CA ASN A 67 18.43 9.21 -10.76
C ASN A 67 18.20 8.45 -12.09
N GLN A 68 16.95 8.17 -12.43
CA GLN A 68 16.53 7.47 -13.65
C GLN A 68 16.97 6.00 -13.70
N TYR A 69 17.32 5.40 -12.56
CA TYR A 69 17.61 3.97 -12.49
C TYR A 69 16.35 3.17 -12.25
N MET A 70 16.22 2.07 -13.00
CA MET A 70 15.20 1.07 -12.73
C MET A 70 15.53 0.32 -11.44
N ARG A 71 14.64 0.43 -10.45
CA ARG A 71 14.76 -0.20 -9.13
C ARG A 71 14.11 -1.57 -9.08
N GLU A 72 12.99 -1.71 -9.77
CA GLU A 72 12.17 -2.91 -9.76
C GLU A 72 11.37 -3.02 -11.05
N LEU A 73 11.20 -4.26 -11.50
CA LEU A 73 10.37 -4.65 -12.61
C LEU A 73 9.53 -5.83 -12.15
N THR A 74 8.22 -5.66 -12.20
CA THR A 74 7.25 -6.65 -11.72
C THR A 74 6.25 -6.94 -12.82
N ARG A 75 5.97 -8.22 -13.05
CA ARG A 75 4.93 -8.66 -13.97
C ARG A 75 3.79 -9.26 -13.17
N LEU A 76 2.58 -8.76 -13.41
CA LEU A 76 1.35 -9.32 -12.87
C LEU A 76 0.53 -9.95 -14.00
N ASP A 77 0.06 -11.17 -13.79
CA ASP A 77 -0.85 -11.88 -14.68
C ASP A 77 -1.70 -12.92 -13.92
N SER A 78 -2.48 -13.73 -14.65
CA SER A 78 -3.36 -14.75 -14.04
C SER A 78 -2.67 -15.72 -13.06
N GLN A 79 -1.37 -15.96 -13.21
CA GLN A 79 -0.61 -16.90 -12.37
C GLN A 79 0.06 -16.19 -11.19
N SER A 80 0.28 -14.88 -11.30
CA SER A 80 0.87 -14.04 -10.26
C SER A 80 0.15 -12.70 -10.30
N ASN A 81 -1.04 -12.67 -9.72
CA ASN A 81 -1.91 -11.50 -9.77
C ASN A 81 -1.60 -10.48 -8.67
N GLU A 82 -0.73 -10.81 -7.72
CA GLU A 82 -0.31 -9.96 -6.61
C GLU A 82 1.19 -10.09 -6.34
N GLN A 83 1.86 -8.96 -6.09
CA GLN A 83 3.25 -8.92 -5.67
C GLN A 83 3.50 -7.73 -4.73
N THR A 84 4.27 -7.96 -3.67
CA THR A 84 4.78 -6.89 -2.81
C THR A 84 6.01 -6.24 -3.44
N LEU A 85 5.89 -4.93 -3.68
CA LEU A 85 6.95 -4.08 -4.19
C LEU A 85 7.77 -3.51 -3.03
N LYS A 86 9.03 -3.18 -3.32
CA LYS A 86 9.90 -2.52 -2.35
C LYS A 86 9.36 -1.13 -1.99
N PRO A 87 9.72 -0.61 -0.80
CA PRO A 87 9.33 0.74 -0.41
C PRO A 87 9.70 1.81 -1.44
N PHE A 88 8.73 2.67 -1.75
CA PHE A 88 8.95 3.83 -2.61
C PHE A 88 9.61 4.98 -1.86
N ASN A 89 10.20 5.91 -2.62
CA ASN A 89 10.65 7.22 -2.15
C ASN A 89 9.91 8.35 -2.90
N TYR A 90 9.92 9.55 -2.34
CA TYR A 90 9.16 10.72 -2.77
C TYR A 90 9.36 11.18 -4.22
N GLY A 91 10.48 10.85 -4.86
CA GLY A 91 10.74 11.23 -6.25
C GLY A 91 10.67 10.06 -7.23
N TYR A 92 10.25 8.88 -6.77
CA TYR A 92 10.15 7.72 -7.65
C TYR A 92 8.96 7.89 -8.60
N SER A 93 9.09 7.29 -9.78
CA SER A 93 8.02 7.16 -10.75
C SER A 93 7.65 5.68 -10.91
N VAL A 94 6.35 5.42 -10.99
CA VAL A 94 5.79 4.11 -11.31
C VAL A 94 5.24 4.17 -12.73
N ILE A 95 5.70 3.26 -13.57
CA ILE A 95 5.20 3.10 -14.94
C ILE A 95 4.40 1.82 -14.98
N ILE A 96 3.14 1.93 -15.39
CA ILE A 96 2.22 0.80 -15.54
C ILE A 96 1.98 0.62 -17.02
N PHE A 97 2.26 -0.57 -17.53
CA PHE A 97 2.01 -0.94 -18.92
C PHE A 97 1.19 -2.22 -18.98
N GLY A 98 -0.02 -2.18 -19.52
CA GLY A 98 -0.93 -3.33 -19.49
C GLY A 98 -2.38 -3.00 -19.82
N ASN A 99 -3.21 -4.04 -19.82
CA ASN A 99 -4.61 -3.97 -20.25
C ASN A 99 -5.63 -3.87 -19.09
N THR A 100 -5.18 -3.95 -17.83
CA THR A 100 -6.03 -3.87 -16.64
C THR A 100 -5.46 -2.85 -15.65
N PRO A 101 -6.29 -2.14 -14.88
CA PRO A 101 -5.83 -1.36 -13.75
C PRO A 101 -5.12 -2.21 -12.69
N VAL A 102 -4.20 -1.59 -11.97
CA VAL A 102 -3.49 -2.15 -10.80
C VAL A 102 -3.98 -1.46 -9.54
N THR A 103 -4.29 -2.26 -8.53
CA THR A 103 -4.61 -1.79 -7.18
C THR A 103 -3.34 -1.83 -6.32
N PHE A 104 -2.99 -0.70 -5.72
CA PHE A 104 -1.92 -0.57 -4.74
C PHE A 104 -2.50 -0.44 -3.32
N SER A 105 -1.97 -1.21 -2.37
CA SER A 105 -2.39 -1.18 -0.95
C SER A 105 -1.22 -1.42 0.00
#